data_AF-A0A9E1H7F9-F1
#
_entry.id   AF-A0A9E1H7F9-F1
#
_cell.length_a   1.000
_cell.length_b   1.000
_cell.length_c   1.000
_cell.angle_alpha   90.00
_cell.angle_beta   90.00
_cell.angle_gamma   90.00
#
_symmetry.space_group_name_H-M   'P 1'
#
loop_
_entity.id
_entity.type
_entity.pdbx_description
1 polymer ?
#
loop_
_entity_poly.entity_id
_entity_poly.type
_entity_poly.pdbx_seq_one_letter_code
_entity_poly.pdbx_strand_id
1 'polypeptide(L)'
;MTTYGLNACPPLLVGVGVATSVETAALLSKKALMRPIGSHNENERAAKMETLLEDGINKIGLGPQGMGGKYSVMGVNIENTARHPSTIGVAVNVGCWSHRRGHIIFDKDLNYTITTHTGVEL
;
A
#
# COMPACT_ATOMS: atom_id res chain seq x y z
N MET A 1 4.19 20.65 -13.38
CA MET A 1 4.35 19.19 -13.36
C MET A 1 3.98 18.70 -11.97
N THR A 2 2.74 18.32 -11.64
CA THR A 2 1.40 18.73 -12.10
C THR A 2 0.83 19.76 -11.12
N THR A 3 0.04 20.72 -11.61
CA THR A 3 -0.86 21.56 -10.79
C THR A 3 -1.98 20.66 -10.24
N TYR A 4 -1.61 19.89 -9.22
CA TYR A 4 -2.37 19.05 -8.29
C TYR A 4 -3.32 17.96 -8.80
N GLY A 5 -3.63 17.84 -10.09
CA GLY A 5 -4.39 16.70 -10.63
C GLY A 5 -3.58 15.39 -10.63
N LEU A 6 -3.51 14.69 -9.50
CA LEU A 6 -2.93 13.34 -9.43
C LEU A 6 -3.82 12.36 -10.19
N ASN A 7 -3.31 11.81 -11.30
CA ASN A 7 -4.00 10.86 -12.19
C ASN A 7 -4.42 9.53 -11.54
N ALA A 8 -4.12 9.34 -10.26
CA ALA A 8 -4.51 8.16 -9.47
C ALA A 8 -5.64 8.47 -8.47
N CYS A 9 -6.37 9.58 -8.62
CA CYS A 9 -7.57 9.92 -7.83
C CYS A 9 -7.38 9.74 -6.31
N PRO A 10 -6.57 10.59 -5.64
CA PRO A 10 -6.39 10.54 -4.19
C PRO A 10 -7.73 10.65 -3.43
N PRO A 11 -7.81 10.15 -2.18
CA PRO A 11 -6.71 9.72 -1.33
C PRO A 11 -6.09 8.39 -1.79
N LEU A 12 -4.75 8.35 -1.87
CA LEU A 12 -4.03 7.19 -2.40
C LEU A 12 -3.78 6.16 -1.30
N LEU A 13 -3.84 4.87 -1.64
CA LEU A 13 -3.14 3.84 -0.88
C LEU A 13 -1.76 3.65 -1.51
N VAL A 14 -0.68 3.75 -0.73
CA VAL A 14 0.68 3.64 -1.27
C VAL A 14 1.30 2.32 -0.80
N GLY A 15 1.67 1.47 -1.75
CA GLY A 15 2.38 0.23 -1.51
C GLY A 15 3.84 0.38 -1.88
N VAL A 16 4.73 0.06 -0.97
CA VAL A 16 6.18 0.10 -1.18
C VAL A 16 6.74 -1.30 -1.03
N GLY A 17 7.49 -1.75 -2.04
CA GLY A 17 8.18 -3.03 -2.01
C GLY A 17 9.69 -2.83 -1.94
N VAL A 18 10.37 -3.53 -1.05
CA VAL A 18 11.84 -3.49 -0.91
C VAL A 18 12.42 -4.91 -1.02
N ALA A 19 13.28 -5.15 -2.02
CA ALA A 19 13.82 -6.48 -2.31
C ALA A 19 15.23 -6.44 -2.93
N THR A 20 15.78 -7.59 -3.29
CA THR A 20 17.05 -7.70 -4.04
C THR A 20 16.94 -7.15 -5.46
N SER A 21 15.85 -7.48 -6.17
CA SER A 21 15.63 -7.16 -7.58
C SER A 21 14.36 -6.30 -7.75
N VAL A 22 14.28 -5.59 -8.88
CA VAL A 22 13.15 -4.68 -9.16
C VAL A 22 11.84 -5.43 -9.38
N GLU A 23 11.91 -6.65 -9.93
CA GLU A 23 10.74 -7.50 -10.21
C GLU A 23 10.10 -7.95 -8.89
N THR A 24 10.90 -8.42 -7.94
CA THR A 24 10.41 -8.79 -6.61
C THR A 24 9.92 -7.55 -5.84
N ALA A 25 10.62 -6.41 -5.95
CA ALA A 25 10.17 -5.18 -5.33
C ALA A 25 8.81 -4.73 -5.90
N ALA A 26 8.61 -4.81 -7.22
CA ALA A 26 7.34 -4.48 -7.86
C ALA A 26 6.22 -5.41 -7.38
N LEU A 27 6.46 -6.72 -7.30
CA LEU A 27 5.50 -7.69 -6.76
C LEU A 27 5.12 -7.35 -5.31
N LEU A 28 6.11 -7.09 -4.45
CA LEU A 28 5.89 -6.73 -3.05
C LEU A 28 5.13 -5.41 -2.91
N SER A 29 5.42 -4.40 -3.74
CA SER A 29 4.69 -3.13 -3.73
C SER A 29 3.21 -3.31 -4.07
N LYS A 30 2.87 -4.24 -4.98
CA LYS A 30 1.47 -4.59 -5.27
C LYS A 30 0.85 -5.40 -4.14
N LYS A 31 1.59 -6.34 -3.54
CA LYS A 31 1.14 -7.11 -2.37
C LYS A 31 0.82 -6.19 -1.19
N ALA A 32 1.62 -5.15 -0.96
CA ALA A 32 1.40 -4.16 0.09
C ALA A 32 0.02 -3.49 -0.04
N LEU A 33 -0.45 -3.20 -1.26
CA LEU A 33 -1.79 -2.64 -1.50
C LEU A 33 -2.95 -3.60 -1.16
N MET A 34 -2.67 -4.90 -1.01
CA MET A 34 -3.70 -5.90 -0.66
C MET A 34 -3.94 -6.00 0.84
N ARG A 35 -3.08 -5.39 1.66
CA ARG A 35 -3.23 -5.39 3.12
C ARG A 35 -4.52 -4.68 3.56
N PRO A 36 -5.11 -5.08 4.71
CA PRO A 36 -6.20 -4.33 5.31
C PRO A 36 -5.82 -2.87 5.54
N ILE A 37 -6.74 -1.95 5.23
CA ILE A 37 -6.54 -0.51 5.48
C ILE A 37 -6.43 -0.31 7.00
N GLY A 38 -5.44 0.46 7.44
CA GLY A 38 -5.12 0.65 8.86
C GLY A 38 -4.24 -0.43 9.48
N SER A 39 -3.83 -1.45 8.72
CA SER A 39 -2.83 -2.41 9.21
C SER A 39 -1.41 -1.83 9.14
N HIS A 40 -0.56 -2.21 10.09
CA HIS A 40 0.84 -1.82 10.16
C HIS A 40 1.76 -3.03 10.03
N ASN A 41 2.99 -2.79 9.55
CA ASN A 41 3.98 -3.86 9.43
C ASN A 41 4.37 -4.35 10.83
N GLU A 42 4.54 -5.67 10.99
CA GLU A 42 4.99 -6.26 12.27
C GLU A 42 6.40 -5.82 12.66
N ASN A 43 7.24 -5.48 11.68
CA ASN A 43 8.56 -4.92 11.91
C ASN A 43 8.47 -3.44 12.29
N GLU A 44 8.84 -3.11 13.53
CA GLU A 44 8.78 -1.75 14.08
C GLU A 44 9.50 -0.69 13.21
N ARG A 45 10.61 -1.05 12.56
CA ARG A 45 11.34 -0.11 11.68
C ARG A 45 10.57 0.15 10.39
N ALA A 46 9.94 -0.88 9.83
CA ALA A 46 9.09 -0.73 8.65
C ALA A 46 7.81 0.05 9.01
N ALA A 47 7.16 -0.25 10.12
CA ALA A 47 5.98 0.48 10.61
C ALA A 47 6.30 1.97 10.85
N LYS A 48 7.44 2.27 11.47
CA LYS A 48 7.90 3.65 11.63
C LYS A 48 8.07 4.35 10.28
N MET A 49 8.61 3.64 9.27
CA MET A 49 8.76 4.19 7.93
C MET A 49 7.41 4.39 7.22
N GLU A 50 6.45 3.48 7.40
CA GLU A 50 5.05 3.64 6.94
C GLU A 50 4.49 4.97 7.46
N THR A 51 4.59 5.23 8.77
CA THR A 51 4.12 6.48 9.40
C THR A 51 4.85 7.72 8.87
N LEU A 52 6.19 7.67 8.77
CA LEU A 52 6.97 8.80 8.26
C LEU A 52 6.62 9.17 6.82
N LEU A 53 6.38 8.16 5.97
CA LEU A 53 5.95 8.38 4.59
C LEU A 53 4.52 8.92 4.54
N GLU A 54 3.61 8.39 5.34
CA GLU A 54 2.23 8.87 5.43
C GLU A 54 2.18 10.35 5.84
N ASP A 55 2.90 10.72 6.90
CA ASP A 55 3.03 12.11 7.36
C ASP A 55 3.68 12.99 6.29
N GLY A 56 4.73 12.50 5.64
CA GLY A 56 5.43 13.20 4.57
C GLY A 56 4.52 13.51 3.39
N ILE A 57 3.77 12.52 2.91
CA ILE A 57 2.85 12.69 1.77
C ILE A 57 1.68 13.59 2.15
N ASN A 58 1.12 13.43 3.36
CA ASN A 58 0.05 14.30 3.84
C ASN A 58 0.49 15.77 3.97
N LYS A 59 1.76 16.04 4.33
CA LYS A 59 2.33 17.39 4.37
C LYS A 59 2.49 18.05 3.00
N ILE A 60 2.53 17.29 1.90
CA ILE A 60 2.54 17.86 0.53
C ILE A 60 1.26 18.65 0.27
N GLY A 61 0.15 18.28 0.91
CA GLY A 61 -1.10 19.02 0.83
C GLY A 61 -1.89 18.79 -0.45
N LEU A 62 -1.78 17.60 -1.06
CA LEU A 62 -2.50 17.23 -2.28
C LEU A 62 -4.01 17.17 -2.03
N GLY A 63 -4.41 16.58 -0.90
CA GLY A 63 -5.80 16.35 -0.52
C GLY A 63 -6.57 15.41 -1.46
N PRO A 64 -7.85 15.13 -1.16
CA PRO A 64 -8.72 14.31 -1.99
C PRO A 64 -8.85 14.89 -3.40
N GLN A 65 -8.80 14.01 -4.41
CA GLN A 65 -8.77 14.34 -5.84
C GLN A 65 -7.66 15.32 -6.27
N GLY A 66 -6.73 15.69 -5.39
CA GLY A 66 -5.72 16.70 -5.69
C GLY A 66 -6.26 18.13 -5.58
N MET A 67 -7.35 18.35 -4.85
CA MET A 67 -7.97 19.67 -4.69
C MET A 67 -7.36 20.50 -3.54
N GLY A 68 -6.24 20.05 -2.99
CA GLY A 68 -5.59 20.66 -1.84
C GLY A 68 -6.13 20.15 -0.50
N GLY A 69 -5.40 20.42 0.58
CA GLY A 69 -5.85 20.15 1.95
C GLY A 69 -5.17 18.93 2.60
N LYS A 70 -5.89 18.26 3.50
CA LYS A 70 -5.38 17.13 4.31
C LYS A 70 -5.84 15.79 3.75
N TYR A 71 -5.25 14.68 4.20
CA TYR A 71 -5.61 13.32 3.78
C TYR A 71 -5.36 13.07 2.28
N SER A 72 -4.11 13.24 1.87
CA SER A 72 -3.64 12.91 0.52
C SER A 72 -3.52 11.40 0.31
N VAL A 73 -3.37 10.64 1.40
CA VAL A 73 -3.25 9.19 1.43
C VAL A 73 -4.21 8.57 2.45
N MET A 74 -4.71 7.37 2.15
CA MET A 74 -5.44 6.52 3.08
C MET A 74 -4.50 5.70 3.97
N GLY A 75 -3.25 5.54 3.53
CA GLY A 75 -2.22 4.80 4.25
C GLY A 75 -1.04 4.46 3.36
N VAL A 76 0.06 4.10 4.01
CA VAL A 76 1.26 3.57 3.36
C VAL A 76 1.56 2.19 3.94
N ASN A 77 1.75 1.21 3.07
CA ASN A 77 2.11 -0.15 3.45
C ASN A 77 3.45 -0.52 2.83
N ILE A 78 4.37 -1.04 3.65
CA ILE A 78 5.68 -1.50 3.22
C ILE A 78 5.73 -3.02 3.33
N GLU A 79 6.15 -3.67 2.26
CA GLU A 79 6.51 -5.09 2.23
C GLU A 79 7.98 -5.22 1.86
N ASN A 80 8.73 -6.03 2.59
CA ASN A 80 10.15 -6.22 2.35
C ASN A 80 10.56 -7.69 2.42
N THR A 81 11.66 -8.00 1.75
CA THR A 81 12.33 -9.30 1.82
C THR A 81 13.83 -9.12 2.03
N ALA A 82 14.54 -10.22 2.25
CA ALA A 82 15.99 -10.22 2.30
C ALA A 82 16.59 -9.70 0.98
N ARG A 83 17.76 -9.08 1.08
CA ARG A 83 18.50 -8.59 -0.09
C ARG A 83 19.99 -8.85 0.00
N HIS A 84 20.64 -8.95 -1.16
CA HIS A 84 22.09 -8.89 -1.21
C HIS A 84 22.57 -7.50 -0.77
N PRO A 85 23.64 -7.36 0.04
CA PRO A 85 24.08 -6.07 0.54
C PRO A 85 24.40 -5.04 -0.55
N SER A 86 24.92 -5.50 -1.70
CA SER A 86 25.30 -4.62 -2.83
C SER A 86 24.14 -4.14 -3.70
N THR A 87 22.94 -4.68 -3.55
CA THR A 87 21.79 -4.28 -4.38
C THR A 87 20.56 -3.97 -3.53
N ILE A 88 19.75 -3.03 -3.99
CA ILE A 88 18.44 -2.74 -3.41
C ILE A 88 17.47 -2.37 -4.52
N GLY A 89 16.46 -3.22 -4.69
CA GLY A 89 15.28 -2.94 -5.51
C GLY A 89 14.22 -2.30 -4.65
N VAL A 90 13.71 -1.15 -5.08
CA VAL A 90 12.57 -0.47 -4.45
C VAL A 90 11.55 -0.16 -5.53
N ALA A 91 10.29 -0.50 -5.27
CA ALA A 91 9.18 -0.15 -6.14
C ALA A 91 8.07 0.49 -5.33
N VAL A 92 7.38 1.44 -5.95
CA VAL A 92 6.23 2.13 -5.38
C VAL A 92 5.04 1.92 -6.29
N ASN A 93 3.92 1.50 -5.73
CA ASN A 93 2.66 1.33 -6.41
C ASN A 93 1.57 2.11 -5.68
N VAL A 94 0.57 2.57 -6.41
CA VAL A 94 -0.54 3.36 -5.86
C VAL A 94 -1.88 2.72 -6.19
N GLY A 95 -2.74 2.61 -5.17
CA GLY A 95 -4.16 2.35 -5.32
C GLY A 95 -4.92 3.67 -5.29
N CYS A 96 -5.81 3.87 -6.26
CA CYS A 96 -6.72 5.02 -6.26
C CYS A 96 -7.82 4.86 -5.20
N TRP A 97 -8.65 5.89 -4.99
CA TRP A 97 -9.84 5.78 -4.14
C TRP A 97 -10.68 4.55 -4.50
N SER A 98 -10.92 4.28 -5.80
CA SER A 98 -11.63 3.08 -6.26
C SER A 98 -10.77 1.81 -6.14
N HIS A 99 -10.28 1.55 -4.93
CA HIS A 99 -9.41 0.45 -4.55
C HIS A 99 -10.21 -0.86 -4.51
N ARG A 100 -10.46 -1.40 -5.70
CA ARG A 100 -11.18 -2.64 -5.91
C ARG A 100 -10.22 -3.81 -5.71
N ARG A 101 -10.37 -4.49 -4.58
CA ARG A 101 -9.62 -5.70 -4.23
C ARG A 101 -10.52 -6.66 -3.47
N GLY A 102 -10.22 -7.95 -3.49
CA GLY A 102 -10.82 -8.95 -2.61
C GLY A 102 -9.76 -9.97 -2.21
N HIS A 103 -9.81 -10.46 -0.98
CA HIS A 103 -8.90 -11.52 -0.53
C HIS A 103 -9.67 -12.57 0.26
N ILE A 104 -9.59 -13.80 -0.25
CA ILE A 104 -10.25 -14.99 0.27
C ILE A 104 -9.14 -16.00 0.59
N ILE A 105 -9.20 -16.56 1.79
CA ILE A 105 -8.28 -17.59 2.25
C ILE A 105 -9.09 -18.88 2.35
N PHE A 106 -8.63 -19.93 1.68
CA PHE A 106 -9.19 -21.27 1.81
C PHE A 106 -8.29 -22.12 2.70
N ASP A 107 -8.89 -22.91 3.59
CA ASP A 107 -8.17 -23.91 4.36
C ASP A 107 -8.17 -25.29 3.65
N LYS A 108 -7.50 -26.27 4.29
CA LYS A 108 -7.40 -27.64 3.76
C LYS A 108 -8.75 -28.37 3.66
N ASP A 109 -9.75 -27.91 4.41
CA ASP A 109 -11.08 -28.50 4.50
C ASP A 109 -12.09 -27.73 3.63
N LEU A 110 -11.60 -26.81 2.77
CA LEU A 110 -12.39 -25.93 1.89
C LEU A 110 -13.28 -24.93 2.61
N ASN A 111 -13.05 -24.67 3.90
CA ASN A 111 -13.65 -23.50 4.55
C ASN A 111 -12.97 -22.24 4.02
N TYR A 112 -13.71 -21.13 3.97
CA TYR A 112 -13.20 -19.86 3.48
C TYR A 112 -13.29 -18.76 4.53
N THR A 113 -12.34 -17.82 4.47
CA THR A 113 -12.37 -16.57 5.24
C THR A 113 -12.14 -15.39 4.30
N ILE A 114 -13.06 -14.44 4.28
CA ILE A 114 -12.92 -13.17 3.55
C ILE A 114 -12.32 -12.15 4.50
N THR A 115 -11.10 -11.69 4.19
CA THR A 115 -10.34 -10.79 5.10
C THR A 115 -10.58 -9.30 4.82
N THR A 116 -11.33 -8.98 3.76
CA THR A 116 -11.41 -7.60 3.24
C THR A 116 -12.80 -7.00 3.24
N HIS A 117 -13.85 -7.83 3.30
CA HIS A 117 -15.25 -7.40 3.24
C HIS A 117 -16.11 -8.29 4.15
N THR A 118 -17.26 -7.77 4.55
CA THR A 118 -18.27 -8.46 5.38
C THR A 118 -19.57 -8.63 4.59
N GLY A 119 -20.38 -9.63 4.94
CA GLY A 119 -21.72 -9.82 4.36
C GLY A 119 -21.74 -10.42 2.96
N VAL A 120 -20.70 -11.15 2.58
CA VAL A 120 -20.62 -11.89 1.31
C VAL A 120 -20.58 -13.38 1.63
N GLU A 121 -21.49 -14.14 1.03
CA GLU A 121 -21.49 -15.60 1.02
C GLU A 121 -21.05 -16.09 -0.37
N LEU A 122 -20.20 -17.11 -0.41
CA LEU A 122 -19.72 -17.76 -1.65
C LEU A 122 -20.58 -18.94 -2.04
#